data_AF-A0A7S1EF99-F1
#
_entry.id   AF-A0A7S1EF99-F1
#
_cell.length_a   1.000
_cell.length_b   1.000
_cell.length_c   1.000
_cell.angle_alpha   90.00
_cell.angle_beta   90.00
_cell.angle_gamma   90.00
#
_symmetry.space_group_name_H-M   'P 1'
#
loop_
_entity.id
_entity.type
_entity.pdbx_description
1 polymer ?
#
loop_
_entity_poly.entity_id
_entity_poly.type
_entity_poly.pdbx_seq_one_letter_code
_entity_poly.pdbx_strand_id
1 'polypeptide(L)'
;REFRVAFEETVLPRIDKFAPELIIISAGFDAHRQDAMNYGLVELGEDDYFWVTDRLRSVAEKHCAGRVVSVLEGGYRVKGGAASALARSVASHVRALVKGAPGKYEGEGALEAAVKDMD
;
A
#
# COMPACT_ATOMS: atom_id res chain seq x y z
N ARG A 1 10.26 7.25 -9.15
CA ARG A 1 9.74 6.89 -10.50
C ARG A 1 10.24 5.49 -10.92
N GLU A 2 11.49 5.14 -10.66
CA GLU A 2 12.08 3.82 -10.94
C GLU A 2 11.37 2.65 -10.25
N PHE A 3 10.94 2.81 -9.00
CA PHE A 3 10.17 1.80 -8.27
C PHE A 3 8.92 1.31 -9.04
N ARG A 4 8.11 2.26 -9.54
CA ARG A 4 6.89 1.92 -10.30
C ARG A 4 7.22 1.25 -11.62
N VAL A 5 8.25 1.73 -12.32
CA VAL A 5 8.74 1.11 -13.58
C VAL A 5 9.19 -0.33 -13.33
N ALA A 6 10.00 -0.58 -12.30
CA ALA A 6 10.42 -1.93 -11.93
C ALA A 6 9.21 -2.84 -11.62
N PHE A 7 8.19 -2.30 -10.96
CA PHE A 7 6.95 -3.04 -10.70
C PHE A 7 6.18 -3.34 -11.98
N GLU A 8 5.96 -2.37 -12.85
CA GLU A 8 5.17 -2.52 -14.08
C GLU A 8 5.86 -3.40 -15.11
N GLU A 9 7.18 -3.27 -15.27
CA GLU A 9 7.94 -3.97 -16.30
C GLU A 9 8.43 -5.35 -15.85
N THR A 10 8.66 -5.55 -14.55
CA THR A 10 9.28 -6.79 -14.04
C THR A 10 8.40 -7.54 -13.05
N VAL A 11 7.93 -6.89 -11.98
CA VAL A 11 7.28 -7.60 -10.87
C VAL A 11 5.87 -8.07 -11.25
N LEU A 12 4.99 -7.15 -11.68
CA LEU A 12 3.59 -7.44 -11.97
C LEU A 12 3.43 -8.46 -13.11
N PRO A 13 4.17 -8.39 -14.25
CA PRO A 13 4.06 -9.41 -15.29
C PRO A 13 4.44 -10.81 -14.81
N ARG A 14 5.40 -10.92 -13.89
CA ARG A 14 5.81 -12.21 -13.31
C ARG A 14 4.74 -12.78 -12.38
N ILE A 15 4.14 -11.95 -11.52
CA ILE A 15 3.03 -12.39 -10.65
C ILE A 15 1.81 -12.78 -11.51
N ASP A 16 1.50 -11.99 -12.54
CA ASP A 16 0.39 -12.28 -13.46
C ASP A 16 0.56 -13.62 -14.18
N LYS A 17 1.78 -13.91 -14.66
CA LYS A 17 2.12 -15.19 -15.28
C LYS A 17 2.08 -16.36 -14.30
N PHE A 18 2.42 -16.12 -13.03
CA PHE A 18 2.39 -17.14 -11.99
C PHE A 18 0.95 -17.55 -11.61
N ALA A 19 -0.03 -16.67 -11.81
CA ALA A 19 -1.45 -16.91 -11.51
C ALA A 19 -1.69 -17.43 -10.07
N PRO A 20 -1.38 -16.61 -9.05
CA PRO A 20 -1.41 -17.05 -7.65
C PRO A 20 -2.83 -17.38 -7.18
N GLU A 21 -2.92 -18.32 -6.24
CA GLU A 21 -4.17 -18.62 -5.52
C GLU A 21 -4.32 -17.82 -4.21
N LEU A 22 -3.27 -17.10 -3.80
CA LEU A 22 -3.24 -16.18 -2.66
C LEU A 22 -2.06 -15.22 -2.84
N ILE A 23 -2.24 -13.94 -2.52
CA ILE A 23 -1.13 -12.99 -2.40
C ILE A 23 -0.87 -12.71 -0.91
N ILE A 24 0.39 -12.86 -0.49
CA ILE A 24 0.85 -12.46 0.85
C ILE A 24 1.82 -11.29 0.66
N ILE A 25 1.55 -10.17 1.32
CA ILE A 25 2.39 -8.97 1.31
C ILE A 25 3.14 -8.90 2.64
N SER A 26 4.46 -9.04 2.57
CA SER A 26 5.39 -8.66 3.64
C SER A 26 5.56 -7.13 3.55
N ALA A 27 4.73 -6.39 4.31
CA ALA A 27 4.50 -4.96 4.14
C ALA A 27 5.46 -4.13 5.00
N GLY A 28 6.62 -3.82 4.43
CA GLY A 28 7.58 -2.85 4.97
C GLY A 28 7.33 -1.42 4.48
N PHE A 29 7.51 -0.45 5.39
CA PHE A 29 7.35 0.99 5.13
C PHE A 29 8.64 1.80 5.33
N ASP A 30 9.77 1.11 5.42
CA ASP A 30 11.12 1.66 5.61
C ASP A 30 11.76 2.23 4.34
N ALA A 31 11.18 1.97 3.15
CA ALA A 31 11.54 2.63 1.90
C ALA A 31 11.03 4.09 1.80
N HIS A 32 10.25 4.58 2.77
CA HIS A 32 9.71 5.92 2.76
C HIS A 32 10.84 6.96 2.86
N ARG A 33 10.78 8.06 2.08
CA ARG A 33 11.81 9.11 2.01
C ARG A 33 12.22 9.75 3.36
N GLN A 34 11.33 9.68 4.36
CA GLN A 34 11.58 10.20 5.71
C GLN A 34 12.13 9.16 6.70
N ASP A 35 12.26 7.89 6.30
CA ASP A 35 12.82 6.82 7.11
C ASP A 35 14.32 6.67 6.84
N ALA A 36 15.16 6.71 7.88
CA ALA A 36 16.61 6.63 7.69
C ALA A 36 17.07 5.28 7.09
N MET A 37 16.27 4.22 7.24
CA MET A 37 16.55 2.89 6.69
C MET A 37 16.44 2.84 5.15
N ASN A 38 15.89 3.87 4.51
CA ASN A 38 15.83 3.92 3.05
C ASN A 38 17.20 4.23 2.39
N TYR A 39 18.18 4.72 3.17
CA TYR A 39 19.54 5.08 2.73
C TYR A 39 19.64 6.02 1.51
N GLY A 40 18.56 6.73 1.15
CA GLY A 40 18.49 7.59 -0.04
C GLY A 40 18.36 6.81 -1.35
N LEU A 41 17.98 5.52 -1.32
CA LEU A 41 17.99 4.64 -2.49
C LEU A 41 16.63 4.57 -3.20
N VAL A 42 15.53 4.50 -2.44
CA VAL A 42 14.18 4.25 -2.99
C VAL A 42 13.28 5.48 -2.86
N GLU A 43 13.36 6.17 -1.71
CA GLU A 43 12.68 7.44 -1.44
C GLU A 43 11.17 7.46 -1.77
N LEU A 44 10.43 6.45 -1.32
CA LEU A 44 8.99 6.36 -1.61
C LEU A 44 8.17 7.42 -0.87
N GLY A 45 7.01 7.73 -1.45
CA GLY A 45 5.94 8.42 -0.78
C GLY A 45 4.70 7.58 -0.51
N GLU A 46 3.80 8.16 0.28
CA GLU A 46 2.55 7.55 0.70
C GLU A 46 1.70 7.08 -0.48
N ASP A 47 1.73 7.83 -1.58
CA ASP A 47 1.00 7.53 -2.82
C ASP A 47 1.60 6.33 -3.56
N ASP A 48 2.90 6.04 -3.38
CA ASP A 48 3.53 4.85 -3.94
C ASP A 48 3.08 3.58 -3.20
N TYR A 49 2.92 3.67 -1.87
CA TYR A 49 2.35 2.57 -1.08
C TYR A 49 0.89 2.30 -1.43
N PHE A 50 0.08 3.34 -1.65
CA PHE A 50 -1.27 3.16 -2.20
C PHE A 50 -1.22 2.47 -3.56
N TRP A 51 -0.41 3.01 -4.48
CA TRP A 51 -0.33 2.54 -5.86
C TRP A 51 0.09 1.07 -5.95
N VAL A 52 1.16 0.67 -5.26
CA VAL A 52 1.66 -0.72 -5.35
C VAL A 52 0.65 -1.71 -4.77
N THR A 53 -0.04 -1.31 -3.71
CA THR A 53 -1.05 -2.13 -3.06
C THR A 53 -2.29 -2.30 -3.94
N ASP A 54 -2.75 -1.22 -4.60
CA ASP A 54 -3.88 -1.30 -5.54
C ASP A 54 -3.54 -2.18 -6.75
N ARG A 55 -2.29 -2.13 -7.24
CA ARG A 55 -1.82 -3.02 -8.32
C ARG A 55 -1.84 -4.49 -7.88
N LEU A 56 -1.31 -4.81 -6.71
CA LEU A 56 -1.32 -6.18 -6.18
C LEU A 56 -2.75 -6.67 -5.91
N ARG A 57 -3.63 -5.79 -5.41
CA ARG A 57 -5.07 -6.06 -5.27
C ARG A 57 -5.71 -6.41 -6.61
N SER A 58 -5.47 -5.64 -7.68
CA SER A 58 -6.00 -5.97 -9.02
C SER A 58 -5.52 -7.34 -9.52
N VAL A 59 -4.27 -7.71 -9.24
CA VAL A 59 -3.75 -9.04 -9.59
C VAL A 59 -4.47 -10.12 -8.77
N ALA A 60 -4.73 -9.87 -7.48
CA ALA A 60 -5.46 -10.80 -6.63
C ALA A 60 -6.93 -10.96 -7.08
N GLU A 61 -7.60 -9.87 -7.48
CA GLU A 61 -8.94 -9.92 -8.06
C GLU A 61 -8.96 -10.82 -9.31
N LYS A 62 -7.95 -10.71 -10.16
CA LYS A 62 -7.82 -11.49 -11.40
C LYS A 62 -7.59 -12.99 -11.15
N HIS A 63 -6.73 -13.36 -10.19
CA HIS A 63 -6.25 -14.75 -10.07
C HIS A 63 -6.70 -15.50 -8.83
N CYS A 64 -6.94 -14.81 -7.71
CA CYS A 64 -7.26 -15.45 -6.43
C CYS A 64 -8.53 -14.93 -5.76
N ALA A 65 -9.51 -14.45 -6.53
CA ALA A 65 -10.79 -13.94 -6.03
C ALA A 65 -10.61 -12.87 -4.93
N GLY A 66 -9.61 -12.01 -5.09
CA GLY A 66 -9.32 -10.91 -4.16
C GLY A 66 -8.63 -11.34 -2.86
N ARG A 67 -8.19 -12.61 -2.72
CA ARG A 67 -7.49 -13.08 -1.51
C ARG A 67 -6.11 -12.44 -1.38
N VAL A 68 -6.01 -11.49 -0.46
CA VAL A 68 -4.77 -10.84 -0.06
C VAL A 68 -4.63 -10.90 1.46
N VAL A 69 -3.44 -11.29 1.94
CA VAL A 69 -3.05 -11.15 3.35
C VAL A 69 -1.86 -10.19 3.40
N SER A 70 -1.94 -9.17 4.26
CA SER A 70 -0.83 -8.24 4.49
C SER A 70 -0.33 -8.38 5.92
N VAL A 71 0.98 -8.45 6.09
CA VAL A 71 1.66 -8.58 7.38
C VAL A 71 2.63 -7.41 7.52
N LEU A 72 2.48 -6.61 8.57
CA LEU A 72 3.38 -5.49 8.84
C LEU A 72 4.79 -6.01 9.18
N GLU A 73 5.80 -5.40 8.57
CA GLU A 73 7.22 -5.71 8.76
C GLU A 73 7.98 -4.47 9.25
N GLY A 74 8.90 -3.95 8.43
CA GLY A 74 9.69 -2.77 8.72
C GLY A 74 8.93 -1.45 8.57
N GLY A 75 9.58 -0.37 8.99
CA GLY A 75 9.03 0.98 9.04
C GLY A 75 9.25 1.58 10.41
N TYR A 76 10.25 2.45 10.49
CA TYR A 76 10.88 2.86 11.75
C TYR A 76 10.70 4.35 12.02
N ARG A 77 10.26 5.12 11.02
CA ARG A 77 9.90 6.54 11.18
C ARG A 77 8.53 6.70 11.85
N VAL A 78 8.50 6.45 13.15
CA VAL A 78 7.30 6.50 14.02
C VAL A 78 7.10 7.84 14.74
N LYS A 79 8.12 8.71 14.75
CA LYS A 79 8.03 10.02 15.43
C LYS A 79 6.91 10.87 14.79
N GLY A 80 6.03 11.41 15.62
CA GLY A 80 4.83 12.14 15.19
C GLY A 80 3.52 11.35 15.32
N GLY A 81 3.57 10.10 15.80
CA GLY A 81 2.36 9.31 16.07
C GLY A 81 1.55 9.09 14.79
N ALA A 82 0.27 9.47 14.81
CA ALA A 82 -0.61 9.38 13.63
C ALA A 82 -0.12 10.23 12.44
N ALA A 83 0.67 11.28 12.70
CA ALA A 83 1.30 12.10 11.67
C ALA A 83 2.72 11.62 11.31
N SER A 84 3.14 10.42 11.74
CA SER A 84 4.42 9.84 11.35
C SER A 84 4.40 9.32 9.92
N ALA A 85 5.58 9.18 9.30
CA ALA A 85 5.70 8.61 7.96
C ALA A 85 5.17 7.16 7.90
N LEU A 86 5.46 6.36 8.94
CA LEU A 86 4.91 5.01 9.06
C LEU A 86 3.38 5.07 9.05
N ALA A 87 2.77 5.85 9.95
CA ALA A 87 1.32 5.90 10.10
C ALA A 87 0.61 6.32 8.80
N ARG A 88 1.13 7.34 8.10
CA ARG A 88 0.54 7.79 6.83
C ARG A 88 0.73 6.76 5.71
N SER A 89 1.88 6.09 5.65
CA SER A 89 2.15 5.06 4.63
C SER A 89 1.28 3.81 4.85
N VAL A 90 1.13 3.38 6.10
CA VAL A 90 0.20 2.30 6.50
C VAL A 90 -1.23 2.70 6.14
N ALA A 91 -1.66 3.92 6.45
CA ALA A 91 -3.00 4.39 6.09
C ALA A 91 -3.25 4.35 4.58
N SER A 92 -2.28 4.78 3.76
CA SER A 92 -2.37 4.69 2.30
C SER A 92 -2.42 3.24 1.79
N HIS A 93 -1.61 2.34 2.35
CA HIS A 93 -1.66 0.90 2.03
C HIS A 93 -3.02 0.29 2.39
N VAL A 94 -3.52 0.53 3.61
CA VAL A 94 -4.83 0.01 4.05
C VAL A 94 -5.97 0.58 3.22
N ARG A 95 -5.95 1.88 2.88
CA ARG A 95 -6.93 2.50 1.97
C ARG A 95 -7.01 1.77 0.63
N ALA A 96 -5.87 1.38 0.06
CA ALA A 96 -5.83 0.60 -1.18
C ALA A 96 -6.41 -0.81 -0.99
N LEU A 97 -6.12 -1.49 0.12
CA LEU A 97 -6.69 -2.81 0.42
C LEU A 97 -8.23 -2.77 0.53
N VAL A 98 -8.78 -1.76 1.20
CA VAL A 98 -10.22 -1.69 1.48
C VAL A 98 -11.06 -1.23 0.29
N LYS A 99 -10.48 -0.52 -0.68
CA LYS A 99 -11.15 0.00 -1.89
C LYS A 99 -11.97 -1.05 -2.67
N GLY A 100 -11.59 -2.33 -2.62
CA GLY A 100 -12.28 -3.41 -3.33
C GLY A 100 -13.03 -4.40 -2.45
N ALA A 101 -13.12 -4.17 -1.15
CA ALA A 101 -13.80 -5.10 -0.26
C ALA A 101 -15.31 -5.12 -0.59
N PRO A 102 -15.94 -6.30 -0.75
CA PRO A 102 -17.37 -6.38 -0.95
C PRO A 102 -18.11 -5.94 0.33
N GLY A 103 -18.74 -4.77 0.27
CA GLY A 103 -19.52 -4.18 1.36
C GLY A 103 -19.19 -2.71 1.56
N LYS A 104 -20.21 -1.87 1.76
CA LYS A 104 -20.00 -0.48 2.17
C LYS A 104 -19.30 -0.49 3.54
N TYR A 105 -18.13 0.13 3.64
CA TYR A 105 -17.55 0.43 4.94
C TYR A 105 -18.48 1.41 5.64
N GLU A 106 -19.00 1.07 6.84
CA GLU A 106 -19.85 1.97 7.64
C GLU A 106 -19.16 3.32 7.95
N GLY A 107 -17.83 3.40 7.77
CA GLY A 107 -17.01 4.59 7.95
C GLY A 107 -16.70 5.43 6.69
N GLU A 108 -17.20 5.10 5.50
CA GLU A 108 -16.96 5.92 4.28
C GLU A 108 -17.38 7.38 4.49
N GLY A 109 -18.53 7.62 5.12
CA GLY A 109 -19.00 8.98 5.43
C GLY A 109 -18.15 9.71 6.46
N ALA A 110 -17.52 8.98 7.41
CA ALA A 110 -16.65 9.58 8.42
C ALA A 110 -15.30 10.01 7.82
N LEU A 111 -14.80 9.26 6.84
CA LEU A 111 -13.55 9.61 6.14
C LEU A 111 -13.75 10.79 5.18
N GLU A 112 -14.85 10.82 4.43
CA GLU A 112 -15.18 11.96 3.55
C GLU A 112 -15.40 13.25 4.35
N ALA A 113 -16.02 13.16 5.53
CA ALA A 113 -16.19 14.30 6.43
C ALA A 113 -14.84 14.81 6.96
N ALA A 114 -13.96 13.91 7.43
CA ALA A 114 -12.65 14.29 7.94
C ALA A 114 -11.73 14.93 6.88
N VAL A 115 -11.90 14.57 5.60
CA VAL A 115 -11.15 15.18 4.49
C VAL A 115 -11.71 16.56 4.13
N LYS A 116 -13.02 16.77 4.25
CA LYS A 116 -13.66 18.08 4.04
C LYS A 116 -13.33 19.11 5.11
N ASP A 117 -13.08 18.68 6.34
CA ASP A 117 -12.79 19.57 7.47
C ASP A 117 -11.32 20.05 7.51
N MET A 118 -10.51 19.69 6.52
CA MET A 118 -9.11 20.12 6.37
C MET A 118 -8.89 21.22 5.32
N ASP A 119 -9.95 21.69 4.65
CA ASP A 119 -9.99 22.90 3.80
C ASP A 119 -10.64 24.08 4.54
#